data_AF-A0A3C0IMI4-F1
#
_entry.id   AF-A0A3C0IMI4-F1
#
_cell.length_a   1.000
_cell.length_b   1.000
_cell.length_c   1.000
_cell.angle_alpha   90.00
_cell.angle_beta   90.00
_cell.angle_gamma   90.00
#
_symmetry.space_group_name_H-M   'P 1'
#
loop_
_entity.id
_entity.type
_entity.pdbx_description
1 polymer ?
#
loop_
_entity_poly.entity_id
_entity_poly.type
_entity_poly.pdbx_seq_one_letter_code
_entity_poly.pdbx_strand_id
1 'polypeptide(L)'
;MYFAAMCCIAGIISPHRALVTHQLGQRMAHRLQHRGPDDEGMWQSDDEHTLLVHRRLSIIDISEAGHQPMQRNEYTIVYNGELYNYVELRTTLQALGQVFTTQSDTEVIMAAVEVWGITDALQQFDGMFAFAIHHQPTQTVWIARDRYGEKPLYYHVRYGLQNRAFESMVFASEIKALWEVGAPKNINGTRVLNYLTLGMVQNPLQPTQTFYNDILQLPPGNFITVQPALGKLQMRRWYKPELQRQQAWEQYGNLTVNEAITVYQQLLQTSVQRRLRSDVAVGMSVSGGIDSAAIAATALQQSNTQHFHFFTAGFPGFEKDETVFAQQVAAHYPNRVTHHIVTP
;
A
#
# COMPACT_ATOMS: atom_id res chain seq x y z
N MET A 1 -10.73 -20.52 4.01
CA MET A 1 -10.31 -19.32 3.24
C MET A 1 -9.58 -18.42 4.21
N TYR A 2 -8.25 -18.39 4.17
CA TYR A 2 -7.48 -17.44 4.96
C TYR A 2 -7.63 -16.07 4.30
N PHE A 3 -8.41 -15.18 4.93
CA PHE A 3 -8.53 -13.80 4.49
C PHE A 3 -7.34 -13.03 5.08
N ALA A 4 -6.44 -12.54 4.23
CA ALA A 4 -5.42 -11.59 4.66
C ALA A 4 -6.11 -10.26 5.00
N ALA A 5 -6.28 -9.98 6.29
CA ALA A 5 -6.82 -8.71 6.76
C ALA A 5 -5.81 -7.57 6.48
N MET A 6 -6.28 -6.46 5.90
CA MET A 6 -5.57 -5.20 5.66
C MET A 6 -6.60 -4.09 5.37
N CYS A 7 -6.25 -2.82 5.54
CA CYS A 7 -7.09 -1.75 5.00
C CYS A 7 -7.37 -1.92 3.50
N CYS A 8 -8.45 -1.32 3.03
CA CYS A 8 -8.80 -1.24 1.61
C CYS A 8 -9.36 0.13 1.28
N ILE A 9 -9.00 0.60 0.09
CA ILE A 9 -9.50 1.84 -0.46
C ILE A 9 -10.29 1.58 -1.74
N ALA A 10 -11.25 2.45 -2.01
CA ALA A 10 -12.00 2.50 -3.24
C ALA A 10 -12.47 3.93 -3.52
N GLY A 11 -12.84 4.21 -4.76
CA GLY A 11 -13.46 5.48 -5.09
C GLY A 11 -14.00 5.58 -6.50
N ILE A 12 -14.84 6.58 -6.70
CA ILE A 12 -15.52 6.92 -7.94
C ILE A 12 -15.27 8.40 -8.21
N ILE A 13 -14.77 8.73 -9.39
CA ILE A 13 -14.48 10.11 -9.80
C ILE A 13 -15.11 10.34 -11.17
N SER A 14 -15.98 11.35 -11.30
CA SER A 14 -16.67 11.62 -12.57
C SER A 14 -17.13 13.07 -12.69
N PRO A 15 -17.00 13.71 -13.88
CA PRO A 15 -17.72 14.96 -14.19
C PRO A 15 -19.25 14.79 -14.16
N HIS A 16 -19.77 13.57 -14.24
CA HIS A 16 -21.21 13.29 -14.19
C HIS A 16 -21.61 12.85 -12.78
N ARG A 17 -22.11 13.80 -11.97
CA ARG A 17 -22.48 13.59 -10.56
C ARG A 17 -23.42 12.41 -10.33
N ALA A 18 -24.33 12.13 -11.28
CA ALA A 18 -25.24 10.98 -11.22
C ALA A 18 -24.53 9.61 -11.21
N LEU A 19 -23.25 9.54 -11.62
CA LEU A 19 -22.42 8.33 -11.54
C LEU A 19 -21.71 8.18 -10.19
N VAL A 20 -21.72 9.22 -9.35
CA VAL A 20 -21.05 9.27 -8.05
C VAL A 20 -22.13 9.19 -6.98
N THR A 21 -22.57 7.97 -6.65
CA THR A 21 -23.64 7.78 -5.66
C THR A 21 -23.19 6.98 -4.47
N HIS A 22 -23.71 7.35 -3.30
CA HIS A 22 -23.45 6.68 -2.04
C HIS A 22 -23.75 5.17 -2.09
N GLN A 23 -24.83 4.76 -2.79
CA GLN A 23 -25.19 3.36 -2.97
C GLN A 23 -24.10 2.56 -3.72
N LEU A 24 -23.46 3.17 -4.72
CA LEU A 24 -22.34 2.52 -5.42
C LEU A 24 -21.16 2.32 -4.45
N GLY A 25 -20.85 3.34 -3.63
CA GLY A 25 -19.82 3.27 -2.58
C GLY A 25 -20.06 2.17 -1.55
N GLN A 26 -21.29 2.03 -1.05
CA GLN A 26 -21.67 0.98 -0.09
C GLN A 26 -21.41 -0.42 -0.64
N ARG A 27 -21.71 -0.67 -1.93
CA ARG A 27 -21.43 -1.97 -2.55
C ARG A 27 -19.94 -2.25 -2.65
N MET A 28 -19.13 -1.24 -2.97
CA MET A 28 -17.67 -1.36 -2.94
C MET A 28 -17.16 -1.67 -1.53
N ALA A 29 -17.63 -0.94 -0.52
CA ALA A 29 -17.26 -1.12 0.88
C ALA A 29 -17.56 -2.56 1.36
N HIS A 30 -18.80 -3.02 1.15
CA HIS A 30 -19.23 -4.37 1.51
C HIS A 30 -18.37 -5.44 0.83
N ARG A 31 -18.02 -5.25 -0.44
CA ARG A 31 -17.18 -6.21 -1.17
C ARG A 31 -15.75 -6.31 -0.61
N LEU A 32 -15.26 -5.23 0.01
CA LEU A 32 -13.92 -5.12 0.58
C LEU A 32 -13.87 -5.44 2.09
N GLN A 33 -15.01 -5.70 2.75
CA GLN A 33 -15.13 -5.93 4.19
C GLN A 33 -14.15 -6.98 4.75
N HIS A 34 -13.93 -8.08 4.02
CA HIS A 34 -13.06 -9.18 4.44
C HIS A 34 -11.60 -8.77 4.71
N ARG A 35 -11.15 -7.61 4.21
CA ARG A 35 -9.79 -7.11 4.46
C ARG A 35 -9.78 -6.15 5.64
N GLY A 36 -10.69 -5.18 5.65
CA GLY A 36 -10.81 -4.20 6.72
C GLY A 36 -12.09 -4.43 7.54
N PRO A 37 -12.11 -5.39 8.47
CA PRO A 37 -13.31 -5.73 9.24
C PRO A 37 -13.64 -4.71 10.34
N ASP A 38 -12.67 -3.93 10.80
CA ASP A 38 -12.77 -3.18 12.06
C ASP A 38 -13.64 -1.93 11.93
N ASP A 39 -13.58 -1.24 10.80
CA ASP A 39 -14.29 0.03 10.59
C ASP A 39 -14.54 0.29 9.09
N GLU A 40 -15.48 1.18 8.78
CA GLU A 40 -15.82 1.63 7.44
C GLU A 40 -16.10 3.12 7.39
N GLY A 41 -15.71 3.76 6.28
CA GLY A 41 -16.02 5.16 6.06
C GLY A 41 -16.21 5.47 4.59
N MET A 42 -17.02 6.47 4.32
CA MET A 42 -17.22 7.04 3.00
C MET A 42 -17.28 8.55 3.09
N TRP A 43 -16.77 9.20 2.07
CA TRP A 43 -16.80 10.65 1.94
C TRP A 43 -17.10 11.01 0.49
N GLN A 44 -18.05 11.92 0.30
CA GLN A 44 -18.40 12.48 -0.98
C GLN A 44 -18.03 13.97 -0.98
N SER A 45 -17.39 14.44 -2.04
CA SER A 45 -17.04 15.85 -2.19
C SER A 45 -18.30 16.72 -2.35
N ASP A 46 -18.24 17.96 -1.89
CA ASP A 46 -19.36 18.91 -1.97
C ASP A 46 -19.83 19.18 -3.41
N ASP A 47 -18.94 19.05 -4.39
CA ASP A 47 -19.25 19.17 -5.82
C ASP A 47 -19.82 17.89 -6.45
N GLU A 48 -19.94 16.83 -5.66
CA GLU A 48 -20.42 15.49 -6.00
C GLU A 48 -19.65 14.82 -7.15
N HIS A 49 -18.42 15.25 -7.41
CA HIS A 49 -17.58 14.67 -8.46
C HIS A 49 -16.67 13.54 -7.96
N THR A 50 -16.50 13.40 -6.65
CA THR A 50 -15.63 12.40 -6.03
C THR A 50 -16.34 11.70 -4.88
N LEU A 51 -16.23 10.37 -4.84
CA LEU A 51 -16.58 9.53 -3.70
C LEU A 51 -15.35 8.71 -3.32
N LEU A 52 -14.97 8.75 -2.05
CA LEU A 52 -13.90 7.96 -1.47
C LEU A 52 -14.50 6.98 -0.45
N VAL A 53 -13.98 5.75 -0.46
CA VAL A 53 -14.47 4.64 0.36
C VAL A 53 -13.27 3.97 1.03
N HIS A 54 -13.41 3.67 2.31
CA HIS A 54 -12.39 2.99 3.09
C HIS A 54 -12.98 1.86 3.94
N ARG A 55 -12.24 0.76 4.05
CA ARG A 55 -12.45 -0.33 5.01
C ARG A 55 -11.17 -0.50 5.81
N ARG A 56 -11.26 -0.43 7.13
CA ARG A 56 -10.10 -0.34 8.03
C ARG A 56 -9.74 -1.67 8.66
N LEU A 57 -8.45 -1.94 8.73
CA LEU A 57 -7.83 -2.80 9.74
C LEU A 57 -6.97 -1.90 10.62
N SER A 58 -7.24 -1.84 11.90
CA SER A 58 -6.61 -0.87 12.82
C SER A 58 -5.26 -1.41 13.33
N ILE A 59 -4.14 -0.91 12.76
CA ILE A 59 -2.77 -1.31 13.13
C ILE A 59 -2.00 -0.18 13.83
N ILE A 60 -2.07 1.04 13.29
CA ILE A 60 -1.48 2.27 13.85
C ILE A 60 -2.62 3.22 14.21
N ASP A 61 -2.53 3.83 15.39
CA ASP A 61 -3.52 4.70 16.01
C ASP A 61 -4.89 4.04 16.06
N ILE A 62 -5.04 2.96 16.83
CA ILE A 62 -6.28 2.17 16.95
C ILE A 62 -7.49 2.94 17.50
N SER A 63 -7.33 4.23 17.82
CA SER A 63 -8.40 5.10 18.24
C SER A 63 -9.30 5.53 17.07
N GLU A 64 -10.40 6.22 17.40
CA GLU A 64 -11.27 6.90 16.43
C GLU A 64 -10.52 7.98 15.61
N ALA A 65 -9.40 8.50 16.12
CA ALA A 65 -8.60 9.49 15.41
C ALA A 65 -7.95 8.94 14.12
N GLY A 66 -7.81 7.61 14.02
CA GLY A 66 -7.36 6.94 12.80
C GLY A 66 -8.47 6.58 11.81
N HIS A 67 -9.72 7.01 12.05
CA HIS A 67 -10.84 6.80 11.12
C HIS A 67 -10.55 7.41 9.74
N GLN A 68 -11.03 6.74 8.69
CA GLN A 68 -10.88 7.20 7.32
C GLN A 68 -12.18 7.01 6.51
N PRO A 69 -12.52 7.92 5.57
CA PRO A 69 -11.68 8.99 5.02
C PRO A 69 -11.28 10.08 6.03
N MET A 70 -9.98 10.34 6.16
CA MET A 70 -9.46 11.32 7.13
C MET A 70 -9.41 12.69 6.48
N GLN A 71 -9.81 13.71 7.23
CA GLN A 71 -9.82 15.10 6.75
C GLN A 71 -8.78 15.93 7.50
N ARG A 72 -8.07 16.79 6.77
CA ARG A 72 -7.15 17.78 7.32
C ARG A 72 -7.19 19.02 6.44
N ASN A 73 -7.58 20.16 7.02
CA ASN A 73 -7.72 21.41 6.28
C ASN A 73 -8.60 21.19 5.02
N GLU A 74 -8.03 21.46 3.85
CA GLU A 74 -8.66 21.34 2.53
C GLU A 74 -8.47 19.96 1.88
N TYR A 75 -7.91 18.98 2.60
CA TYR A 75 -7.56 17.66 2.09
C TYR A 75 -8.43 16.57 2.73
N THR A 76 -8.82 15.59 1.93
CA THR A 76 -9.45 14.35 2.40
C THR A 76 -8.73 13.15 1.80
N ILE A 77 -8.34 12.17 2.62
CA ILE A 77 -7.56 11.00 2.22
C ILE A 77 -8.25 9.68 2.54
N VAL A 78 -8.11 8.72 1.64
CA VAL A 78 -8.24 7.29 1.94
C VAL A 78 -6.90 6.60 1.67
N TYR A 79 -6.48 5.74 2.59
CA TYR A 79 -5.13 5.20 2.64
C TYR A 79 -5.13 3.74 3.11
N ASN A 80 -4.50 2.89 2.30
CA ASN A 80 -4.17 1.52 2.65
C ASN A 80 -2.64 1.36 2.65
N GLY A 81 -2.03 1.25 3.83
CA GLY A 81 -0.59 1.10 3.94
C GLY A 81 -0.05 1.40 5.33
N GLU A 82 1.28 1.49 5.40
CA GLU A 82 2.03 2.00 6.55
C GLU A 82 3.16 2.91 6.05
N LEU A 83 3.25 4.12 6.59
CA LEU A 83 4.34 5.06 6.32
C LEU A 83 5.38 4.90 7.42
N TYR A 84 6.37 4.05 7.19
CA TYR A 84 7.35 3.63 8.19
C TYR A 84 8.15 4.79 8.80
N ASN A 85 8.44 5.84 8.03
CA ASN A 85 9.18 7.01 8.49
C ASN A 85 8.29 8.17 8.97
N TYR A 86 7.01 7.92 9.31
CA TYR A 86 6.09 8.99 9.70
C TYR A 86 6.53 9.77 10.95
N VAL A 87 7.22 9.14 11.90
CA VAL A 87 7.73 9.80 13.11
C VAL A 87 8.77 10.86 12.74
N GLU A 88 9.72 10.48 11.89
CA GLU A 88 10.77 11.38 11.42
C GLU A 88 10.18 12.51 10.56
N LEU A 89 9.26 12.19 9.65
CA LEU A 89 8.58 13.18 8.82
C LEU A 89 7.73 14.14 9.65
N ARG A 90 7.03 13.66 10.68
CA ARG A 90 6.27 14.49 11.61
C ARG A 90 7.17 15.54 12.26
N THR A 91 8.35 15.15 12.76
CA THR A 91 9.32 16.10 13.33
C THR A 91 9.76 17.15 12.30
N THR A 92 10.08 16.72 11.07
CA THR A 92 10.44 17.66 9.99
C THR A 92 9.31 18.64 9.68
N LEU A 93 8.07 18.16 9.57
CA LEU A 93 6.91 18.98 9.25
C LEU A 93 6.53 19.92 10.40
N GLN A 94 6.67 19.50 11.66
CA GLN A 94 6.51 20.36 12.83
C GLN A 94 7.50 21.52 12.83
N ALA A 95 8.75 21.27 12.45
CA ALA A 95 9.75 22.32 12.29
C ALA A 95 9.41 23.31 11.15
N LEU A 96 8.58 22.89 10.19
CA LEU A 96 8.01 23.72 9.12
C LEU A 96 6.66 24.35 9.51
N GLY A 97 6.23 24.23 10.77
CA GLY A 97 5.04 24.88 11.31
C GLY A 97 3.75 24.05 11.24
N GLN A 98 3.81 22.78 10.83
CA GLN A 98 2.63 21.92 10.80
C GLN A 98 2.21 21.45 12.21
N VAL A 99 0.92 21.58 12.52
CA VAL A 99 0.32 21.10 13.78
C VAL A 99 -0.46 19.81 13.51
N PHE A 100 -0.28 18.81 14.37
CA PHE A 100 -0.92 17.50 14.24
C PHE A 100 -1.97 17.29 15.33
N THR A 101 -3.10 16.69 14.96
CA THR A 101 -4.21 16.38 15.90
C THR A 101 -4.34 14.90 16.20
N THR A 102 -3.71 14.03 15.41
CA THR A 102 -3.73 12.56 15.56
C THR A 102 -2.31 12.03 15.76
N GLN A 103 -2.17 10.76 16.11
CA GLN A 103 -0.86 10.07 16.07
C GLN A 103 -0.70 9.22 14.80
N SER A 104 -1.73 9.17 13.95
CA SER A 104 -1.73 8.44 12.70
C SER A 104 -0.66 8.95 11.72
N ASP A 105 -0.08 7.99 11.01
CA ASP A 105 0.78 8.22 9.86
C ASP A 105 0.00 8.80 8.66
N THR A 106 -1.31 8.55 8.59
CA THR A 106 -2.24 9.11 7.59
C THR A 106 -2.23 10.64 7.57
N GLU A 107 -2.22 11.28 8.75
CA GLU A 107 -2.18 12.75 8.85
C GLU A 107 -0.85 13.32 8.35
N VAL A 108 0.26 12.59 8.55
CA VAL A 108 1.61 12.95 8.08
C VAL A 108 1.66 12.98 6.55
N ILE A 109 0.97 12.05 5.87
CA ILE A 109 0.87 12.06 4.40
C ILE A 109 0.23 13.37 3.93
N MET A 110 -0.91 13.75 4.50
CA MET A 110 -1.62 14.98 4.09
C MET A 110 -0.80 16.24 4.40
N ALA A 111 -0.19 16.32 5.58
CA ALA A 111 0.67 17.44 5.95
C ALA A 111 1.90 17.58 5.02
N ALA A 112 2.50 16.46 4.61
CA ALA A 112 3.60 16.47 3.65
C ALA A 112 3.15 16.99 2.27
N VAL A 113 1.98 16.56 1.79
CA VAL A 113 1.41 17.03 0.51
C VAL A 113 1.05 18.52 0.57
N GLU A 114 0.54 18.99 1.71
CA GLU A 114 0.24 20.41 1.91
C GLU A 114 1.51 21.29 1.82
N VAL A 115 2.62 20.84 2.43
CA VAL A 115 3.86 21.63 2.51
C VAL A 115 4.71 21.51 1.24
N TRP A 116 4.86 20.31 0.68
CA TRP A 116 5.79 20.04 -0.42
C TRP A 116 5.09 19.81 -1.77
N GLY A 117 3.78 19.65 -1.79
CA GLY A 117 3.05 19.17 -2.97
C GLY A 117 3.26 17.68 -3.21
N ILE A 118 2.37 17.08 -4.03
CA ILE A 118 2.31 15.63 -4.20
C ILE A 118 3.61 15.00 -4.70
N THR A 119 4.31 15.64 -5.65
CA THR A 119 5.49 15.04 -6.29
C THR A 119 6.66 14.94 -5.31
N ASP A 120 6.93 16.01 -4.58
CA ASP A 120 8.07 16.07 -3.66
C ASP A 120 7.76 15.33 -2.35
N ALA A 121 6.51 15.38 -1.88
CA ALA A 121 6.06 14.58 -0.74
C ALA A 121 6.29 13.07 -0.97
N LEU A 122 5.92 12.55 -2.15
CA LEU A 122 6.12 11.14 -2.49
C LEU A 122 7.60 10.71 -2.42
N GLN A 123 8.56 11.60 -2.75
CA GLN A 123 9.98 11.27 -2.62
C GLN A 123 10.42 11.03 -1.17
N GLN A 124 9.76 11.71 -0.22
CA GLN A 124 10.08 11.62 1.20
C GLN A 124 9.51 10.37 1.87
N PHE A 125 8.55 9.69 1.24
CA PHE A 125 7.84 8.57 1.85
C PHE A 125 8.63 7.26 1.80
N ASP A 126 8.88 6.68 2.96
CA ASP A 126 9.38 5.32 3.15
C ASP A 126 8.24 4.48 3.74
N GLY A 127 7.62 3.65 2.92
CA GLY A 127 6.38 2.98 3.27
C GLY A 127 5.86 2.06 2.17
N MET A 128 4.95 1.17 2.56
CA MET A 128 4.08 0.45 1.65
C MET A 128 2.73 1.15 1.63
N PHE A 129 2.21 1.52 0.47
CA PHE A 129 1.02 2.37 0.41
C PHE A 129 0.30 2.35 -0.93
N ALA A 130 -1.03 2.46 -0.83
CA ALA A 130 -1.89 2.98 -1.87
C ALA A 130 -2.83 3.99 -1.21
N PHE A 131 -2.93 5.20 -1.77
CA PHE A 131 -3.83 6.23 -1.25
C PHE A 131 -4.50 7.03 -2.36
N ALA A 132 -5.61 7.68 -2.01
CA ALA A 132 -6.22 8.75 -2.80
C ALA A 132 -6.44 9.98 -1.91
N ILE A 133 -5.99 11.15 -2.37
CA ILE A 133 -6.16 12.44 -1.69
C ILE A 133 -6.98 13.35 -2.59
N HIS A 134 -8.10 13.86 -2.08
CA HIS A 134 -8.88 14.93 -2.68
C HIS A 134 -8.44 16.29 -2.10
N HIS A 135 -8.18 17.28 -2.96
CA HIS A 135 -7.90 18.66 -2.57
C HIS A 135 -9.07 19.56 -2.97
N GLN A 136 -9.82 20.03 -1.98
CA GLN A 136 -11.10 20.70 -2.12
C GLN A 136 -11.05 21.96 -3.03
N PRO A 137 -10.13 22.93 -2.84
CA PRO A 137 -10.09 24.15 -3.63
C PRO A 137 -9.91 23.93 -5.13
N THR A 138 -9.15 22.91 -5.51
CA THR A 138 -8.83 22.61 -6.92
C THR A 138 -9.61 21.45 -7.50
N GLN A 139 -10.42 20.77 -6.68
CA GLN A 139 -11.13 19.53 -7.02
C GLN A 139 -10.19 18.48 -7.65
N THR A 140 -8.95 18.44 -7.17
CA THR A 140 -7.93 17.52 -7.71
C THR A 140 -7.88 16.28 -6.85
N VAL A 141 -7.88 15.11 -7.48
CA VAL A 141 -7.64 13.85 -6.81
C VAL A 141 -6.28 13.31 -7.24
N TRP A 142 -5.39 13.06 -6.28
CA TRP A 142 -4.15 12.32 -6.50
C TRP A 142 -4.29 10.91 -5.96
N ILE A 143 -4.02 9.93 -6.81
CA ILE A 143 -4.10 8.50 -6.49
C ILE A 143 -2.70 7.92 -6.65
N ALA A 144 -2.05 7.50 -5.58
CA ALA A 144 -0.65 7.08 -5.60
C ALA A 144 -0.46 5.65 -5.10
N ARG A 145 0.59 5.00 -5.60
CA ARG A 145 1.05 3.68 -5.17
C ARG A 145 2.55 3.72 -4.85
N ASP A 146 2.95 2.95 -3.85
CA ASP A 146 4.30 2.87 -3.33
C ASP A 146 5.33 2.40 -4.36
N ARG A 147 6.61 2.54 -3.98
CA ARG A 147 7.81 2.32 -4.82
C ARG A 147 7.81 0.99 -5.54
N TYR A 148 7.37 -0.08 -4.87
CA TYR A 148 7.44 -1.46 -5.35
C TYR A 148 6.07 -2.11 -5.55
N GLY A 149 4.99 -1.38 -5.30
CA GLY A 149 3.62 -1.82 -5.47
C GLY A 149 3.20 -2.87 -4.44
N GLU A 150 3.71 -2.78 -3.22
CA GLU A 150 3.36 -3.69 -2.12
C GLU A 150 1.85 -3.69 -1.86
N LYS A 151 1.23 -2.50 -1.84
CA LYS A 151 -0.23 -2.39 -1.69
C LYS A 151 -0.90 -2.42 -3.06
N PRO A 152 -1.91 -3.29 -3.28
CA PRO A 152 -2.58 -3.40 -4.56
C PRO A 152 -3.48 -2.17 -4.84
N LEU A 153 -3.50 -1.73 -6.11
CA LEU A 153 -4.41 -0.69 -6.56
C LEU A 153 -4.76 -0.88 -8.04
N TYR A 154 -6.04 -1.03 -8.31
CA TYR A 154 -6.61 -1.25 -9.62
C TYR A 154 -7.57 -0.12 -9.98
N TYR A 155 -7.74 0.12 -11.26
CA TYR A 155 -8.63 1.15 -11.76
C TYR A 155 -9.23 0.80 -13.13
N HIS A 156 -10.36 1.41 -13.43
CA HIS A 156 -11.00 1.39 -14.73
C HIS A 156 -11.37 2.82 -15.11
N VAL A 157 -11.13 3.19 -16.37
CA VAL A 157 -11.47 4.51 -16.91
C VAL A 157 -12.43 4.34 -18.07
N ARG A 158 -13.50 5.14 -18.05
CA ARG A 158 -14.45 5.25 -19.15
C ARG A 158 -14.24 6.56 -19.90
N TYR A 159 -14.25 6.44 -21.23
CA TYR A 159 -14.21 7.57 -22.16
C TYR A 159 -15.43 7.52 -23.07
N GLY A 160 -15.99 8.67 -23.40
CA GLY A 160 -17.14 8.80 -24.28
C GLY A 160 -16.84 8.32 -25.70
N LEU A 161 -17.79 7.60 -26.30
CA LEU A 161 -17.60 6.94 -27.60
C LEU A 161 -17.37 7.92 -28.75
N GLN A 162 -17.94 9.12 -28.68
CA GLN A 162 -17.93 10.08 -29.79
C GLN A 162 -16.75 11.07 -29.71
N ASN A 163 -16.47 11.62 -28.54
CA ASN A 163 -15.47 12.67 -28.35
C ASN A 163 -14.24 12.22 -27.55
N ARG A 164 -14.20 10.96 -27.09
CA ARG A 164 -13.18 10.42 -26.18
C ARG A 164 -13.00 11.26 -24.92
N ALA A 165 -14.02 12.01 -24.51
CA ALA A 165 -13.99 12.78 -23.28
C ALA A 165 -13.98 11.82 -22.08
N PHE A 166 -13.29 12.21 -21.02
CA PHE A 166 -13.32 11.49 -19.76
C PHE A 166 -14.73 11.48 -19.17
N GLU A 167 -15.28 10.29 -18.89
CA GLU A 167 -16.61 10.13 -18.28
C GLU A 167 -16.51 9.76 -16.80
N SER A 168 -15.62 8.82 -16.46
CA SER A 168 -15.45 8.38 -15.07
C SER A 168 -14.16 7.59 -14.89
N MET A 169 -13.60 7.66 -13.69
CA MET A 169 -12.59 6.72 -13.20
C MET A 169 -13.12 6.07 -11.92
N VAL A 170 -12.97 4.76 -11.82
CA VAL A 170 -13.19 4.01 -10.59
C VAL A 170 -11.89 3.33 -10.19
N PHE A 171 -11.57 3.31 -8.90
CA PHE A 171 -10.37 2.64 -8.38
C PHE A 171 -10.70 1.85 -7.12
N ALA A 172 -9.89 0.81 -6.85
CA ALA A 172 -10.02 0.00 -5.65
C ALA A 172 -8.76 -0.82 -5.36
N SER A 173 -8.55 -1.20 -4.10
CA SER A 173 -7.51 -2.15 -3.72
C SER A 173 -7.70 -3.54 -4.34
N GLU A 174 -8.93 -3.90 -4.74
CA GLU A 174 -9.22 -5.16 -5.41
C GLU A 174 -10.20 -5.01 -6.57
N ILE A 175 -9.92 -5.75 -7.66
CA ILE A 175 -10.72 -5.77 -8.89
C ILE A 175 -12.21 -6.04 -8.60
N LYS A 176 -12.51 -6.89 -7.62
CA LYS A 176 -13.88 -7.28 -7.27
C LYS A 176 -14.78 -6.09 -6.91
N ALA A 177 -14.23 -5.02 -6.34
CA ALA A 177 -15.00 -3.81 -6.01
C ALA A 177 -15.31 -2.96 -7.24
N LEU A 178 -14.46 -2.99 -8.27
CA LEU A 178 -14.70 -2.27 -9.53
C LEU A 178 -15.91 -2.86 -10.28
N TRP A 179 -16.12 -4.16 -10.18
CA TRP A 179 -17.27 -4.83 -10.82
C TRP A 179 -18.60 -4.43 -10.20
N GLU A 180 -18.62 -4.11 -8.91
CA GLU A 180 -19.84 -3.62 -8.27
C GLU A 180 -20.31 -2.36 -9.02
N VAL A 181 -19.39 -1.48 -9.38
CA VAL A 181 -19.67 -0.20 -10.06
C VAL A 181 -19.65 -0.29 -11.59
N GLY A 182 -19.78 -1.51 -12.14
CA GLY A 182 -20.01 -1.72 -13.56
C GLY A 182 -18.76 -1.79 -14.43
N ALA A 183 -17.56 -1.97 -13.86
CA ALA A 183 -16.37 -2.25 -14.66
C ALA A 183 -16.53 -3.56 -15.46
N PRO A 184 -16.16 -3.59 -16.75
CA PRO A 184 -16.32 -4.79 -17.58
C PRO A 184 -15.49 -5.98 -17.11
N LYS A 185 -15.98 -7.19 -17.38
CA LYS A 185 -15.30 -8.47 -17.10
C LYS A 185 -14.71 -9.11 -18.36
N ASN A 186 -14.10 -8.30 -19.22
CA ASN A 186 -13.51 -8.80 -20.47
C ASN A 186 -12.13 -9.39 -20.20
N ILE A 187 -11.99 -10.71 -20.31
CA ILE A 187 -10.74 -11.42 -20.03
C ILE A 187 -9.68 -11.08 -21.08
N ASN A 188 -8.45 -10.86 -20.61
CA ASN A 188 -7.27 -10.75 -21.46
C ASN A 188 -6.70 -12.14 -21.75
N GLY A 189 -7.09 -12.72 -22.89
CA GLY A 189 -6.67 -14.07 -23.30
C GLY A 189 -5.14 -14.24 -23.40
N THR A 190 -4.43 -13.20 -23.84
CA THR A 190 -2.96 -13.21 -23.89
C THR A 190 -2.34 -13.32 -22.50
N ARG A 191 -2.90 -12.63 -21.50
CA ARG A 191 -2.43 -12.73 -20.12
C ARG A 191 -2.71 -14.10 -19.52
N VAL A 192 -3.88 -14.68 -19.80
CA VAL A 192 -4.20 -16.06 -19.41
C VAL A 192 -3.21 -17.05 -20.03
N LEU A 193 -2.94 -16.93 -21.33
CA LEU A 193 -1.98 -17.77 -22.02
C LEU A 193 -0.59 -17.65 -21.39
N ASN A 194 -0.08 -16.42 -21.20
CA ASN A 194 1.24 -16.19 -20.59
C ASN A 194 1.35 -16.73 -19.16
N TYR A 195 0.26 -16.70 -18.39
CA TYR A 195 0.24 -17.34 -17.08
C TYR A 195 0.34 -18.86 -17.19
N LEU A 196 -0.46 -19.48 -18.06
CA LEU A 196 -0.48 -20.93 -18.22
C LEU A 196 0.82 -21.48 -18.82
N THR A 197 1.46 -20.75 -19.73
CA THR A 197 2.66 -21.20 -20.43
C THR A 197 3.97 -20.78 -19.76
N LEU A 198 4.00 -19.60 -19.11
CA LEU A 198 5.22 -19.01 -18.55
C LEU A 198 5.14 -18.76 -17.03
N GLY A 199 4.01 -19.04 -16.38
CA GLY A 199 3.80 -18.72 -14.96
C GLY A 199 3.69 -17.22 -14.67
N MET A 200 3.57 -16.37 -15.69
CA MET A 200 3.65 -14.91 -15.55
C MET A 200 2.38 -14.31 -14.96
N VAL A 201 2.35 -14.12 -13.64
CA VAL A 201 1.26 -13.42 -12.93
C VAL A 201 1.22 -11.91 -13.19
N GLN A 202 2.35 -11.31 -13.59
CA GLN A 202 2.47 -9.91 -13.99
C GLN A 202 3.07 -9.77 -15.39
N ASN A 203 2.92 -8.59 -16.02
CA ASN A 203 3.58 -8.27 -17.28
C ASN A 203 4.65 -7.19 -17.07
N PRO A 204 5.95 -7.52 -17.06
CA PRO A 204 7.00 -6.52 -16.83
C PRO A 204 7.10 -5.49 -17.96
N LEU A 205 6.68 -5.83 -19.18
CA LEU A 205 6.70 -4.92 -20.33
C LEU A 205 5.51 -3.96 -20.35
N GLN A 206 4.40 -4.34 -19.72
CA GLN A 206 3.20 -3.52 -19.61
C GLN A 206 2.67 -3.59 -18.18
N PRO A 207 3.27 -2.84 -17.24
CA PRO A 207 3.01 -2.98 -15.81
C PRO A 207 1.60 -2.53 -15.41
N THR A 208 0.82 -1.92 -16.31
CA THR A 208 -0.60 -1.59 -16.08
C THR A 208 -1.53 -2.77 -16.36
N GLN A 209 -1.10 -3.78 -17.12
CA GLN A 209 -1.99 -4.87 -17.55
C GLN A 209 -2.40 -5.77 -16.39
N THR A 210 -3.65 -6.24 -16.44
CA THR A 210 -4.18 -7.30 -15.59
C THR A 210 -4.70 -8.46 -16.44
N PHE A 211 -5.32 -9.46 -15.81
CA PHE A 211 -6.04 -10.53 -16.53
C PHE A 211 -7.34 -10.06 -17.20
N TYR A 212 -7.68 -8.77 -17.12
CA TYR A 212 -8.85 -8.16 -17.74
C TYR A 212 -8.43 -6.98 -18.62
N ASN A 213 -9.02 -6.85 -19.81
CA ASN A 213 -8.65 -5.81 -20.77
C ASN A 213 -8.99 -4.40 -20.27
N ASP A 214 -10.11 -4.26 -19.57
CA ASP A 214 -10.64 -2.96 -19.15
C ASP A 214 -10.20 -2.55 -17.74
N ILE A 215 -9.54 -3.44 -17.00
CA ILE A 215 -9.11 -3.17 -15.63
C ILE A 215 -7.59 -3.13 -15.62
N LEU A 216 -7.07 -1.98 -15.22
CA LEU A 216 -5.64 -1.71 -15.14
C LEU A 216 -5.20 -1.72 -13.68
N GLN A 217 -3.94 -2.03 -13.44
CA GLN A 217 -3.31 -1.78 -12.14
C GLN A 217 -2.49 -0.49 -12.22
N LEU A 218 -2.50 0.30 -11.15
CA LEU A 218 -1.57 1.44 -11.04
C LEU A 218 -0.15 0.86 -10.88
N PRO A 219 0.81 1.13 -11.77
CA PRO A 219 2.15 0.55 -11.65
C PRO A 219 2.85 1.01 -10.37
N PRO A 220 3.79 0.22 -9.82
CA PRO A 220 4.66 0.67 -8.75
C PRO A 220 5.30 2.03 -9.03
N GLY A 221 5.41 2.89 -8.02
CA GLY A 221 6.09 4.16 -8.16
C GLY A 221 5.40 5.17 -9.08
N ASN A 222 4.08 5.03 -9.26
CA ASN A 222 3.28 5.93 -10.08
C ASN A 222 2.14 6.56 -9.26
N PHE A 223 1.68 7.72 -9.72
CA PHE A 223 0.45 8.34 -9.27
C PHE A 223 -0.37 8.85 -10.46
N ILE A 224 -1.68 8.97 -10.26
CA ILE A 224 -2.63 9.54 -11.21
C ILE A 224 -3.16 10.85 -10.62
N THR A 225 -3.20 11.91 -11.42
CA THR A 225 -3.94 13.14 -11.14
C THR A 225 -5.24 13.12 -11.92
N VAL A 226 -6.37 13.31 -11.25
CA VAL A 226 -7.69 13.48 -11.87
C VAL A 226 -8.25 14.85 -11.49
N GLN A 227 -8.74 15.58 -12.49
CA GLN A 227 -9.49 16.83 -12.30
C GLN A 227 -10.82 16.66 -13.06
N PRO A 228 -11.89 16.16 -12.38
CA PRO A 228 -13.10 15.69 -13.03
C PRO A 228 -13.80 16.78 -13.82
N ALA A 229 -13.95 17.99 -13.26
CA ALA A 229 -14.59 19.12 -13.93
C ALA A 229 -13.86 19.54 -15.22
N LEU A 230 -12.54 19.29 -15.31
CA LEU A 230 -11.73 19.56 -16.51
C LEU A 230 -11.62 18.35 -17.45
N GLY A 231 -12.19 17.20 -17.08
CA GLY A 231 -12.05 15.95 -17.83
C GLY A 231 -10.60 15.46 -17.94
N LYS A 232 -9.72 15.87 -17.03
CA LYS A 232 -8.28 15.63 -17.13
C LYS A 232 -7.86 14.45 -16.25
N LEU A 233 -7.14 13.52 -16.86
CA LEU A 233 -6.51 12.38 -16.18
C LEU A 233 -5.06 12.27 -16.67
N GLN A 234 -4.10 12.26 -15.74
CA GLN A 234 -2.68 12.15 -16.07
C GLN A 234 -1.97 11.20 -15.10
N MET A 235 -1.27 10.20 -15.63
CA MET A 235 -0.38 9.34 -14.84
C MET A 235 1.05 9.86 -14.90
N ARG A 236 1.75 9.85 -13.77
CA ARG A 236 3.17 10.21 -13.66
C ARG A 236 3.91 9.17 -12.83
N ARG A 237 5.11 8.84 -13.27
CA ARG A 237 6.05 8.00 -12.52
C ARG A 237 6.87 8.90 -11.60
N TRP A 238 6.71 8.70 -10.29
CA TRP A 238 7.45 9.44 -9.26
C TRP A 238 8.68 8.67 -8.79
N TYR A 239 8.67 7.33 -8.85
CA TYR A 239 9.80 6.51 -8.42
C TYR A 239 10.44 5.73 -9.58
N LYS A 240 11.78 5.76 -9.63
CA LYS A 240 12.59 5.09 -10.64
C LYS A 240 13.73 4.30 -9.96
N PRO A 241 13.61 2.96 -9.81
CA PRO A 241 14.66 2.14 -9.21
C PRO A 241 16.02 2.29 -9.89
N GLU A 242 16.03 2.55 -11.20
CA GLU A 242 17.25 2.79 -11.98
C GLU A 242 18.05 4.01 -11.48
N LEU A 243 17.37 5.11 -11.13
CA LEU A 243 18.02 6.31 -10.61
C LEU A 243 18.54 6.09 -9.18
N GLN A 244 17.76 5.39 -8.37
CA GLN A 244 18.13 5.07 -7.00
C GLN A 244 19.35 4.15 -6.94
N ARG A 245 19.44 3.18 -7.84
CA ARG A 245 20.61 2.30 -7.96
C ARG A 245 21.86 3.08 -8.31
N GLN A 246 21.76 4.04 -9.23
CA GLN A 246 22.89 4.88 -9.61
C GLN A 246 23.37 5.73 -8.42
N GLN A 247 22.45 6.40 -7.73
CA GLN A 247 22.78 7.20 -6.54
C GLN A 247 23.42 6.36 -5.43
N ALA A 248 22.87 5.16 -5.18
CA ALA A 248 23.44 4.23 -4.21
C ALA A 248 24.84 3.76 -4.62
N TRP A 249 25.08 3.52 -5.91
CA TRP A 249 26.41 3.16 -6.40
C TRP A 249 27.41 4.31 -6.24
N GLU A 250 27.01 5.54 -6.52
CA GLU A 250 27.85 6.74 -6.31
C GLU A 250 28.21 6.92 -4.83
N GLN A 251 27.26 6.64 -3.93
CA GLN A 251 27.47 6.78 -2.49
C GLN A 251 28.27 5.64 -1.85
N TYR A 252 28.04 4.40 -2.28
CA TYR A 252 28.54 3.20 -1.59
C TYR A 252 29.49 2.33 -2.44
N GLY A 253 29.67 2.63 -3.73
CA GLY A 253 30.39 1.75 -4.67
C GLY A 253 31.90 1.63 -4.41
N ASN A 254 32.47 2.54 -3.61
CA ASN A 254 33.90 2.55 -3.27
C ASN A 254 34.19 1.99 -1.85
N LEU A 255 33.17 1.49 -1.15
CA LEU A 255 33.36 0.92 0.18
C LEU A 255 34.14 -0.39 0.12
N THR A 256 34.98 -0.63 1.11
CA THR A 256 35.54 -1.96 1.37
C THR A 256 34.43 -2.93 1.80
N VAL A 257 34.71 -4.24 1.73
CA VAL A 257 33.73 -5.27 2.15
C VAL A 257 33.27 -5.06 3.61
N ASN A 258 34.18 -4.72 4.52
CA ASN A 258 33.84 -4.53 5.93
C ASN A 258 32.97 -3.28 6.17
N GLU A 259 33.24 -2.19 5.43
CA GLU A 259 32.41 -0.99 5.46
C GLU A 259 31.03 -1.28 4.88
N ALA A 260 30.95 -2.01 3.76
CA ALA A 260 29.69 -2.42 3.14
C ALA A 260 28.85 -3.30 4.07
N ILE A 261 29.47 -4.25 4.80
CA ILE A 261 28.79 -5.06 5.82
C ILE A 261 28.21 -4.17 6.92
N THR A 262 28.99 -3.21 7.42
CA THR A 262 28.56 -2.29 8.48
C THR A 262 27.37 -1.45 8.02
N VAL A 263 27.44 -0.87 6.82
CA VAL A 263 26.35 -0.09 6.22
C VAL A 263 25.11 -0.95 6.01
N TYR A 264 25.26 -2.16 5.47
CA TYR A 264 24.15 -3.09 5.28
C TYR A 264 23.45 -3.42 6.60
N GLN A 265 24.21 -3.73 7.66
CA GLN A 265 23.66 -4.01 8.98
C GLN A 265 22.86 -2.83 9.52
N GLN A 266 23.37 -1.60 9.39
CA GLN A 266 22.66 -0.39 9.82
C GLN A 266 21.37 -0.16 9.03
N LEU A 267 21.39 -0.37 7.71
CA LEU A 267 20.20 -0.24 6.86
C LEU A 267 19.15 -1.32 7.17
N LEU A 268 19.57 -2.57 7.36
CA LEU A 268 18.69 -3.68 7.75
C LEU A 268 18.06 -3.42 9.11
N GLN A 269 18.87 -3.02 10.10
CA GLN A 269 18.39 -2.62 11.42
C GLN A 269 17.36 -1.49 11.32
N THR A 270 17.66 -0.43 10.58
CA THR A 270 16.72 0.70 10.40
C THR A 270 15.41 0.23 9.76
N SER A 271 15.49 -0.60 8.72
CA SER A 271 14.32 -1.15 8.02
C SER A 271 13.42 -1.98 8.92
N VAL A 272 14.01 -2.89 9.71
CA VAL A 272 13.27 -3.74 10.65
C VAL A 272 12.69 -2.91 11.80
N GLN A 273 13.48 -2.01 12.39
CA GLN A 273 13.04 -1.17 13.50
C GLN A 273 11.79 -0.37 13.15
N ARG A 274 11.76 0.24 11.95
CA ARG A 274 10.59 1.03 11.53
C ARG A 274 9.34 0.16 11.29
N ARG A 275 9.51 -1.08 10.84
CA ARG A 275 8.42 -2.05 10.63
C ARG A 275 7.93 -2.71 11.92
N LEU A 276 8.66 -2.57 13.02
CA LEU A 276 8.22 -2.99 14.35
C LEU A 276 7.36 -1.92 15.05
N ARG A 277 7.18 -0.72 14.47
CA ARG A 277 6.28 0.31 14.99
C ARG A 277 4.83 -0.15 14.77
N SER A 278 4.16 -0.59 15.82
CA SER A 278 2.77 -1.06 15.77
C SER A 278 2.09 -0.88 17.13
N ASP A 279 0.80 -0.54 17.13
CA ASP A 279 -0.02 -0.48 18.34
C ASP A 279 -0.69 -1.84 18.65
N VAL A 280 -0.43 -2.85 17.83
CA VAL A 280 -0.92 -4.23 17.99
C VAL A 280 0.24 -5.23 18.04
N ALA A 281 -0.05 -6.46 18.46
CA ALA A 281 0.96 -7.51 18.56
C ALA A 281 1.56 -7.84 17.18
N VAL A 282 2.90 -7.86 17.09
CA VAL A 282 3.63 -8.20 15.87
C VAL A 282 4.04 -9.68 15.88
N GLY A 283 3.69 -10.39 14.82
CA GLY A 283 4.17 -11.75 14.53
C GLY A 283 5.10 -11.77 13.32
N MET A 284 5.85 -12.85 13.14
CA MET A 284 6.77 -13.03 12.00
C MET A 284 6.49 -14.32 11.27
N SER A 285 6.48 -14.25 9.93
CA SER A 285 6.53 -15.45 9.10
C SER A 285 7.98 -15.90 8.95
N VAL A 286 8.28 -17.14 9.34
CA VAL A 286 9.65 -17.67 9.32
C VAL A 286 9.66 -18.98 8.54
N SER A 287 10.44 -19.01 7.45
CA SER A 287 10.67 -20.24 6.68
C SER A 287 11.93 -20.98 7.11
N GLY A 288 12.86 -20.32 7.81
CA GLY A 288 14.20 -20.85 8.06
C GLY A 288 15.18 -20.56 6.91
N GLY A 289 14.72 -19.99 5.80
CA GLY A 289 15.58 -19.37 4.79
C GLY A 289 16.31 -18.15 5.35
N ILE A 290 17.46 -17.82 4.74
CA ILE A 290 18.37 -16.77 5.21
C ILE A 290 17.68 -15.41 5.41
N ASP A 291 16.76 -15.03 4.50
CA ASP A 291 16.11 -13.72 4.55
C ASP A 291 15.17 -13.59 5.76
N SER A 292 14.25 -14.56 5.92
CA SER A 292 13.31 -14.56 7.04
C SER A 292 14.03 -14.72 8.39
N ALA A 293 15.09 -15.53 8.44
CA ALA A 293 15.92 -15.70 9.61
C ALA A 293 16.69 -14.42 9.98
N ALA A 294 17.23 -13.70 9.00
CA ALA A 294 17.94 -12.44 9.22
C ALA A 294 17.01 -11.34 9.72
N ILE A 295 15.80 -11.22 9.17
CA ILE A 295 14.77 -10.29 9.66
C ILE A 295 14.39 -10.64 11.10
N ALA A 296 14.09 -11.91 11.38
CA ALA A 296 13.71 -12.37 12.70
C ALA A 296 14.80 -12.13 13.75
N ALA A 297 16.05 -12.47 13.42
CA ALA A 297 17.20 -12.24 14.28
C ALA A 297 17.42 -10.75 14.55
N THR A 298 17.31 -9.90 13.52
CA THR A 298 17.47 -8.45 13.65
C THR A 298 16.38 -7.86 14.57
N ALA A 299 15.13 -8.28 14.38
CA ALA A 299 14.02 -7.81 15.21
C ALA A 299 14.20 -8.20 16.69
N LEU A 300 14.64 -9.43 16.95
CA LEU A 300 14.97 -9.91 18.30
C LEU A 300 16.15 -9.15 18.91
N GLN A 301 17.16 -8.76 18.14
CA GLN A 301 18.27 -7.95 18.66
C GLN A 301 17.83 -6.53 19.07
N GLN A 302 16.79 -5.99 18.43
CA GLN A 302 16.33 -4.62 18.66
C GLN A 302 15.37 -4.48 19.84
N SER A 303 14.73 -5.57 20.26
CA SER A 303 13.69 -5.52 21.28
C SER A 303 13.94 -6.54 22.39
N ASN A 304 14.80 -6.21 23.35
CA ASN A 304 15.24 -7.16 24.40
C ASN A 304 14.10 -7.68 25.30
N THR A 305 12.95 -7.00 25.34
CA THR A 305 11.83 -7.33 26.23
C THR A 305 10.64 -7.95 25.50
N GLN A 306 10.60 -7.90 24.17
CA GLN A 306 9.45 -8.37 23.40
C GLN A 306 9.55 -9.87 23.11
N HIS A 307 8.44 -10.55 23.39
CA HIS A 307 8.21 -11.93 23.01
C HIS A 307 7.50 -11.97 21.65
N PHE A 308 8.04 -12.70 20.69
CA PHE A 308 7.49 -12.78 19.34
C PHE A 308 6.80 -14.11 19.07
N HIS A 309 5.80 -14.08 18.20
CA HIS A 309 5.18 -15.28 17.65
C HIS A 309 5.71 -15.53 16.24
N PHE A 310 6.31 -16.70 16.03
CA PHE A 310 6.72 -17.15 14.70
C PHE A 310 5.65 -18.04 14.11
N PHE A 311 5.38 -17.88 12.82
CA PHE A 311 4.42 -18.68 12.07
C PHE A 311 5.12 -19.29 10.85
N THR A 312 4.94 -20.59 10.66
CA THR A 312 5.46 -21.33 9.51
C THR A 312 4.36 -22.21 8.93
N ALA A 313 4.19 -22.19 7.61
CA ALA A 313 3.34 -23.15 6.94
C ALA A 313 4.10 -24.48 6.81
N GLY A 314 3.53 -25.57 7.35
CA GLY A 314 4.10 -26.91 7.27
C GLY A 314 3.38 -27.77 6.24
N PHE A 315 4.12 -28.60 5.51
CA PHE A 315 3.60 -29.45 4.44
C PHE A 315 4.15 -30.88 4.61
N PRO A 316 3.65 -31.65 5.60
CA PRO A 316 4.23 -32.94 5.94
C PRO A 316 4.37 -33.87 4.71
N GLY A 317 5.58 -34.37 4.48
CA GLY A 317 5.89 -35.26 3.35
C GLY A 317 6.17 -34.55 2.03
N PHE A 318 6.08 -33.21 1.97
CA PHE A 318 6.51 -32.43 0.81
C PHE A 318 8.02 -32.19 0.86
N GLU A 319 8.69 -32.38 -0.28
CA GLU A 319 10.16 -32.24 -0.38
C GLU A 319 10.69 -30.84 -0.07
N LYS A 320 9.83 -29.81 -0.17
CA LYS A 320 10.18 -28.40 0.14
C LYS A 320 9.55 -27.93 1.45
N ASP A 321 9.22 -28.84 2.36
CA ASP A 321 8.78 -28.44 3.70
C ASP A 321 9.96 -27.79 4.45
N GLU A 322 9.80 -26.51 4.77
CA GLU A 322 10.84 -25.70 5.40
C GLU A 322 10.75 -25.73 6.95
N THR A 323 9.80 -26.46 7.54
CA THR A 323 9.53 -26.48 8.99
C THR A 323 10.75 -26.82 9.83
N VAL A 324 11.57 -27.78 9.40
CA VAL A 324 12.79 -28.18 10.12
C VAL A 324 13.76 -27.01 10.27
N PHE A 325 13.93 -26.20 9.21
CA PHE A 325 14.79 -25.02 9.25
C PHE A 325 14.17 -23.91 10.09
N ALA A 326 12.86 -23.67 9.97
CA ALA A 326 12.18 -22.68 10.79
C ALA A 326 12.26 -23.02 12.30
N GLN A 327 12.14 -24.29 12.66
CA GLN A 327 12.32 -24.78 14.03
C GLN A 327 13.74 -24.52 14.54
N GLN A 328 14.76 -24.71 13.72
CA GLN A 328 16.15 -24.38 14.10
C GLN A 328 16.31 -22.89 14.40
N VAL A 329 15.71 -22.00 13.61
CA VAL A 329 15.72 -20.56 13.88
C VAL A 329 15.02 -20.24 15.20
N ALA A 330 13.83 -20.82 15.45
CA ALA A 330 13.12 -20.62 16.70
C ALA A 330 13.90 -21.15 17.93
N ALA A 331 14.59 -22.29 17.79
CA ALA A 331 15.37 -22.91 18.84
C ALA A 331 16.59 -22.08 19.28
N HIS A 332 17.06 -21.13 18.46
CA HIS A 332 18.10 -20.17 18.88
C HIS A 332 17.57 -19.14 19.91
N TYR A 333 16.24 -19.00 20.03
CA TYR A 333 15.58 -17.99 20.87
C TYR A 333 14.47 -18.58 21.76
N PRO A 334 14.75 -19.65 22.54
CA PRO A 334 13.71 -20.47 23.18
C PRO A 334 12.86 -19.74 24.22
N ASN A 335 13.39 -18.68 24.84
CA ASN A 335 12.68 -17.88 25.84
C ASN A 335 12.09 -16.58 25.31
N ARG A 336 12.17 -16.34 23.99
CA ARG A 336 11.76 -15.08 23.36
C ARG A 336 10.80 -15.27 22.20
N VAL A 337 10.55 -16.53 21.82
CA VAL A 337 9.74 -16.90 20.67
C VAL A 337 8.80 -18.02 21.05
N THR A 338 7.54 -17.91 20.65
CA THR A 338 6.63 -19.06 20.50
C THR A 338 6.49 -19.37 19.02
N HIS A 339 6.83 -20.59 18.62
CA HIS A 339 6.76 -21.02 17.22
C HIS A 339 5.50 -21.84 16.96
N HIS A 340 4.73 -21.39 15.98
CA HIS A 340 3.49 -22.00 15.52
C HIS A 340 3.69 -22.59 14.13
N ILE A 341 3.40 -23.88 13.99
CA ILE A 341 3.37 -24.56 12.68
C ILE A 341 1.91 -24.69 12.26
N VAL A 342 1.58 -24.07 11.13
CA VAL A 342 0.24 -24.10 10.54
C VAL A 342 0.25 -25.13 9.42
N THR A 343 -0.46 -26.23 9.61
CA THR A 343 -0.63 -27.26 8.57
C THR A 343 -1.96 -27.03 7.83
N PRO A 344 -2.01 -27.24 6.50
CA PRO A 344 -3.21 -27.09 5.69
C PRO A 344 -4.38 -27.97 6.12
#